data_AF-A0A9Q7B7R1-F1
#
_entry.id   AF-A0A9Q7B7R1-F1
#
_cell.length_a   1.000
_cell.length_b   1.000
_cell.length_c   1.000
_cell.angle_alpha   90.00
_cell.angle_beta   90.00
_cell.angle_gamma   90.00
#
_symmetry.space_group_name_H-M   'P 1'
#
loop_
_entity.id
_entity.type
_entity.pdbx_description
1 polymer ?
#
loop_
_entity_poly.entity_id
_entity_poly.type
_entity_poly.pdbx_seq_one_letter_code
_entity_poly.pdbx_strand_id
1 'polypeptide(L)'
;MSAIIVSPLERIAEMAVRHAAREMISLMAEQHSFHRPAVISADRHLLLGMNDITFAGNDKLVAPQEAHVEQIIAFARSWDRSAPLLIHCWMGVSRSPAAALIAALAIDPDVDDVALVARLRRASPQATPNSRLVAFGDQLLGRQGRLVAAVKAAGRGADSDGNMPFVLPLDPAG
;
A
#
# COMPACT_ATOMS: atom_id res chain seq x y z
N MET A 1 18.97 2.04 1.01
CA MET A 1 18.05 1.25 1.85
C MET A 1 16.72 1.19 1.13
N SER A 2 16.22 -0.02 0.87
CA SER A 2 14.88 -0.21 0.30
C SER A 2 13.82 0.17 1.34
N ALA A 3 12.86 1.00 0.95
CA ALA A 3 11.73 1.38 1.79
C ALA A 3 10.47 1.47 0.93
N ILE A 4 9.30 1.42 1.57
CA ILE A 4 8.03 1.71 0.90
C ILE A 4 7.60 3.12 1.31
N ILE A 5 7.38 3.98 0.31
CA ILE A 5 6.86 5.32 0.51
C ILE A 5 5.35 5.26 0.32
N VAL A 6 4.59 5.69 1.32
CA VAL A 6 3.13 5.79 1.22
C VAL A 6 2.75 7.25 1.10
N SER A 7 1.90 7.57 0.13
CA SER A 7 1.57 8.96 -0.19
C SER A 7 0.08 9.17 -0.48
N PRO A 8 -0.48 10.35 -0.16
CA PRO A 8 -1.70 10.85 -0.79
C PRO A 8 -1.45 11.28 -2.23
N LEU A 9 -2.52 11.38 -3.02
CA LEU A 9 -2.43 11.74 -4.44
C LEU A 9 -1.70 13.09 -4.65
N GLU A 10 -1.99 14.08 -3.80
CA GLU A 10 -1.44 15.43 -3.92
C GLU A 10 0.10 15.50 -3.75
N ARG A 11 0.71 14.47 -3.17
CA ARG A 11 2.13 14.45 -2.81
C ARG A 11 2.96 13.48 -3.66
N ILE A 12 2.36 12.77 -4.62
CA ILE A 12 3.09 11.73 -5.36
C ILE A 12 4.30 12.26 -6.13
N ALA A 13 4.21 13.45 -6.73
CA ALA A 13 5.32 14.03 -7.48
C ALA A 13 6.48 14.43 -6.54
N GLU A 14 6.16 15.09 -5.43
CA GLU A 14 7.12 15.44 -4.40
C GLU A 14 7.81 14.20 -3.84
N MET A 15 7.04 13.16 -3.52
CA MET A 15 7.55 11.94 -2.91
C MET A 15 8.36 11.08 -3.86
N ALA A 16 7.96 11.00 -5.12
CA ALA A 16 8.74 10.31 -6.13
C ALA A 16 10.13 10.94 -6.30
N VAL A 17 10.20 12.28 -6.38
CA VAL A 17 11.47 12.99 -6.54
C VAL A 17 12.32 12.94 -5.26
N ARG A 18 11.72 13.27 -4.10
CA ARG A 18 12.44 13.33 -2.81
C ARG A 18 13.11 12.00 -2.45
N HIS A 19 12.45 10.89 -2.74
CA HIS A 19 12.95 9.55 -2.41
C HIS A 19 13.60 8.84 -3.59
N ALA A 20 13.76 9.51 -4.73
CA ALA A 20 14.26 8.94 -5.98
C ALA A 20 13.51 7.64 -6.37
N ALA A 21 12.22 7.54 -6.05
CA ALA A 21 11.40 6.39 -6.40
C ALA A 21 11.26 6.30 -7.92
N ARG A 22 11.40 5.07 -8.44
CA ARG A 22 11.29 4.77 -9.88
C ARG A 22 10.11 3.87 -10.21
N GLU A 23 9.52 3.27 -9.20
CA GLU A 23 8.42 2.32 -9.32
C GLU A 23 7.24 2.78 -8.47
N MET A 24 6.01 2.53 -8.96
CA MET A 24 4.80 3.01 -8.29
C MET A 24 3.64 2.03 -8.36
N ILE A 25 2.89 1.91 -7.26
CA ILE A 25 1.56 1.30 -7.21
C ILE A 25 0.52 2.39 -6.90
N SER A 26 -0.50 2.49 -7.74
CA SER A 26 -1.60 3.44 -7.61
C SER A 26 -2.92 2.71 -7.36
N LEU A 27 -3.60 3.04 -6.26
CA LEU A 27 -4.93 2.49 -5.94
C LEU A 27 -5.97 3.60 -6.02
N MET A 28 -6.62 3.74 -7.18
CA MET A 28 -7.50 4.86 -7.52
C MET A 28 -8.83 4.37 -8.08
N ALA A 29 -9.93 5.08 -7.86
CA ALA A 29 -11.16 4.78 -8.57
C ALA A 29 -11.05 5.29 -10.02
N GLU A 30 -11.68 4.61 -10.98
CA GLU A 30 -11.49 4.83 -12.42
C GLU A 30 -11.80 6.27 -12.87
N GLN A 31 -12.71 6.96 -12.17
CA GLN A 31 -13.07 8.35 -12.47
C GLN A 31 -12.00 9.39 -12.09
N HIS A 32 -10.89 8.99 -11.45
CA HIS A 32 -9.86 9.92 -11.01
C HIS A 32 -8.61 9.85 -11.89
N SER A 33 -8.48 10.80 -12.81
CA SER A 33 -7.26 11.00 -13.58
C SER A 33 -6.18 11.72 -12.77
N PHE A 34 -4.93 11.32 -12.95
CA PHE A 34 -3.76 12.01 -12.41
C PHE A 34 -2.55 11.80 -13.32
N HIS A 35 -1.53 12.65 -13.16
CA HIS A 35 -0.30 12.53 -13.92
C HIS A 35 0.72 11.67 -13.16
N ARG A 36 1.21 10.59 -13.79
CA ARG A 36 2.37 9.85 -13.29
C ARG A 36 3.58 10.80 -13.21
N PRO A 37 4.30 10.89 -12.08
CA PRO A 37 5.52 11.67 -12.00
C PRO A 37 6.55 11.17 -13.03
N ALA A 38 7.21 12.08 -13.76
CA ALA A 38 8.12 11.73 -14.85
C ALA A 38 9.29 10.82 -14.43
N VAL A 39 9.67 10.85 -13.14
CA VAL A 39 10.72 10.01 -12.57
C VAL A 39 10.32 8.54 -12.40
N ILE A 40 9.02 8.24 -12.35
CA ILE A 40 8.47 6.87 -12.27
C ILE A 40 8.47 6.28 -13.67
N SER A 41 9.01 5.08 -13.85
CA SER A 41 9.02 4.43 -15.15
C SER A 41 7.62 3.97 -15.58
N ALA A 42 7.29 4.09 -16.86
CA ALA A 42 5.96 3.74 -17.36
C ALA A 42 5.68 2.22 -17.28
N ASP A 43 6.71 1.41 -17.52
CA ASP A 43 6.71 -0.05 -17.41
C ASP A 43 6.78 -0.56 -15.95
N ARG A 44 7.13 0.32 -15.00
CA ARG A 44 7.13 0.04 -13.57
C ARG A 44 6.09 0.87 -12.81
N HIS A 45 4.90 1.01 -13.41
CA HIS A 45 3.74 1.62 -12.78
C HIS A 45 2.54 0.67 -12.82
N LEU A 46 2.16 0.13 -11.66
CA LEU A 46 0.91 -0.62 -11.51
C LEU A 46 -0.23 0.32 -11.14
N LEU A 47 -1.27 0.37 -11.97
CA LEU A 47 -2.49 1.13 -11.71
C LEU A 47 -3.67 0.17 -11.47
N LEU A 48 -4.25 0.23 -10.27
CA LEU A 48 -5.37 -0.60 -9.85
C LEU A 48 -6.63 0.25 -9.64
N GLY A 49 -7.66 -0.07 -10.41
CA GLY A 49 -8.98 0.56 -10.36
C GLY A 49 -9.84 0.05 -9.21
N MET A 50 -9.97 0.81 -8.12
CA MET A 50 -10.87 0.47 -7.01
C MET A 50 -11.26 1.66 -6.13
N ASN A 51 -12.47 1.61 -5.58
CA ASN A 51 -12.98 2.49 -4.53
C ASN A 51 -12.49 2.05 -3.14
N ASP A 52 -12.47 2.99 -2.20
CA ASP A 52 -12.09 2.71 -0.81
C ASP A 52 -13.26 2.15 0.01
N ILE A 53 -13.69 0.94 -0.33
CA ILE A 53 -14.80 0.27 0.33
C ILE A 53 -14.37 -1.10 0.86
N THR A 54 -15.05 -1.54 1.90
CA THR A 54 -14.78 -2.84 2.56
C THR A 54 -15.87 -3.87 2.30
N PHE A 55 -17.04 -3.43 1.83
CA PHE A 55 -18.14 -4.26 1.36
C PHE A 55 -17.95 -4.65 -0.12
N ALA A 56 -18.77 -5.60 -0.59
CA ALA A 56 -18.76 -6.01 -2.00
C ALA A 56 -19.17 -4.83 -2.90
N GLY A 57 -18.57 -4.75 -4.09
CA GLY A 57 -18.89 -3.70 -5.06
C GLY A 57 -20.32 -3.79 -5.60
N ASN A 58 -20.68 -2.83 -6.43
CA ASN A 58 -21.91 -2.80 -7.23
C ASN A 58 -21.62 -2.13 -8.58
N ASP A 59 -22.65 -1.93 -9.41
CA ASP A 59 -22.52 -1.34 -10.75
C ASP A 59 -21.85 0.05 -10.78
N LYS A 60 -21.72 0.74 -9.64
CA LYS A 60 -21.12 2.07 -9.52
C LYS A 60 -19.81 2.10 -8.74
N LEU A 61 -19.53 1.06 -7.94
CA LEU A 61 -18.41 1.03 -7.00
C LEU A 61 -17.64 -0.28 -7.16
N VAL A 62 -16.38 -0.17 -7.57
CA VAL A 62 -15.46 -1.28 -7.67
C VAL A 62 -14.80 -1.49 -6.31
N ALA A 63 -15.12 -2.59 -5.63
CA ALA A 63 -14.44 -2.93 -4.38
C ALA A 63 -13.02 -3.48 -4.66
N PRO A 64 -12.12 -3.47 -3.65
CA PRO A 64 -10.96 -4.33 -3.66
C PRO A 64 -11.35 -5.80 -3.88
N GLN A 65 -10.54 -6.52 -4.65
CA GLN A 65 -10.78 -7.90 -5.09
C GLN A 65 -9.48 -8.69 -4.98
N GLU A 66 -9.58 -10.01 -4.95
CA GLU A 66 -8.44 -10.92 -4.91
C GLU A 66 -7.42 -10.63 -6.02
N ALA A 67 -7.89 -10.46 -7.26
CA ALA A 67 -7.05 -10.13 -8.42
C ALA A 67 -6.25 -8.83 -8.27
N HIS A 68 -6.74 -7.85 -7.49
CA HIS A 68 -5.94 -6.65 -7.19
C HIS A 68 -4.76 -6.98 -6.29
N VAL A 69 -4.97 -7.85 -5.30
CA VAL A 69 -3.93 -8.25 -4.36
C VAL A 69 -2.90 -9.16 -5.02
N GLU A 70 -3.32 -10.06 -5.91
CA GLU A 70 -2.40 -10.87 -6.74
C GLU A 70 -1.45 -9.98 -7.54
N GLN A 71 -1.97 -8.91 -8.17
CA GLN A 71 -1.16 -7.94 -8.90
C GLN A 71 -0.19 -7.17 -7.99
N ILE A 72 -0.62 -6.76 -6.79
CA ILE A 72 0.27 -6.12 -5.79
C ILE A 72 1.41 -7.07 -5.42
N ILE A 73 1.11 -8.33 -5.12
CA ILE A 73 2.10 -9.34 -4.73
C ILE A 73 3.08 -9.60 -5.88
N ALA A 74 2.59 -9.80 -7.10
CA ALA A 74 3.43 -10.03 -8.27
C ALA A 74 4.34 -8.83 -8.54
N PHE A 75 3.80 -7.61 -8.47
CA PHE A 75 4.57 -6.38 -8.65
C PHE A 75 5.66 -6.25 -7.59
N ALA A 76 5.30 -6.43 -6.31
CA ALA A 76 6.24 -6.35 -5.19
C ALA A 76 7.35 -7.39 -5.28
N ARG A 77 7.05 -8.63 -5.67
CA ARG A 77 8.06 -9.69 -5.87
C ARG A 77 9.04 -9.40 -7.01
N SER A 78 8.61 -8.63 -8.01
CA SER A 78 9.45 -8.21 -9.14
C SER A 78 10.21 -6.91 -8.89
N TRP A 79 10.00 -6.24 -7.74
CA TRP A 79 10.67 -5.00 -7.39
C TRP A 79 12.17 -5.26 -7.16
N ASP A 80 13.02 -4.50 -7.85
CA ASP A 80 14.48 -4.68 -7.79
C ASP A 80 15.11 -4.20 -6.47
N ARG A 81 14.35 -3.43 -5.67
CA ARG A 81 14.73 -2.86 -4.37
C ARG A 81 15.97 -1.94 -4.40
N SER A 82 16.42 -1.50 -5.58
CA SER A 82 17.52 -0.55 -5.76
C SER A 82 17.12 0.88 -5.36
N ALA A 83 15.83 1.21 -5.50
CA ALA A 83 15.21 2.45 -5.06
C ALA A 83 13.89 2.16 -4.31
N PRO A 84 13.38 3.11 -3.49
CA PRO A 84 12.10 2.95 -2.80
C PRO A 84 10.91 2.73 -3.74
N LEU A 85 9.94 1.94 -3.28
CA LEU A 85 8.65 1.73 -3.95
C LEU A 85 7.65 2.78 -3.46
N LEU A 86 7.05 3.55 -4.37
CA LEU A 86 5.98 4.49 -4.03
C LEU A 86 4.60 3.82 -4.14
N ILE A 87 3.79 3.88 -3.10
CA ILE A 87 2.43 3.36 -3.09
C ILE A 87 1.48 4.48 -2.68
N HIS A 88 0.47 4.77 -3.50
CA HIS A 88 -0.46 5.85 -3.20
C HIS A 88 -1.92 5.48 -3.44
N CYS A 89 -2.79 6.22 -2.77
CA CYS A 89 -4.23 6.27 -3.06
C CYS A 89 -4.67 7.74 -2.98
N TRP A 90 -5.93 8.02 -2.69
CA TRP A 90 -6.41 9.40 -2.52
C TRP A 90 -5.76 10.09 -1.31
N MET A 91 -5.99 9.59 -0.09
CA MET A 91 -5.53 10.22 1.16
C MET A 91 -4.25 9.63 1.76
N GLY A 92 -3.75 8.49 1.26
CA GLY A 92 -2.65 7.80 1.91
C GLY A 92 -3.01 7.08 3.21
N VAL A 93 -4.30 6.88 3.50
CA VAL A 93 -4.80 6.40 4.81
C VAL A 93 -5.29 4.95 4.80
N SER A 94 -5.97 4.49 3.76
CA SER A 94 -6.66 3.18 3.79
C SER A 94 -6.13 2.17 2.77
N ARG A 95 -6.38 2.39 1.47
CA ARG A 95 -5.90 1.48 0.40
C ARG A 95 -4.37 1.35 0.34
N SER A 96 -3.64 2.46 0.31
CA SER A 96 -2.18 2.40 0.16
C SER A 96 -1.43 1.87 1.39
N PRO A 97 -1.85 2.13 2.65
CA PRO A 97 -1.26 1.42 3.79
C PRO A 97 -1.54 -0.09 3.78
N ALA A 98 -2.72 -0.54 3.34
CA ALA A 98 -2.98 -1.98 3.16
C ALA A 98 -2.08 -2.59 2.08
N ALA A 99 -1.95 -1.93 0.92
CA ALA A 99 -1.04 -2.35 -0.14
C ALA A 99 0.43 -2.36 0.31
N ALA A 100 0.85 -1.43 1.16
CA ALA A 100 2.19 -1.40 1.73
C ALA A 100 2.47 -2.59 2.65
N LEU A 101 1.51 -3.00 3.49
CA LEU A 101 1.62 -4.23 4.29
C LEU A 101 1.77 -5.47 3.40
N ILE A 102 0.92 -5.59 2.38
CA ILE A 102 0.93 -6.71 1.43
C ILE A 102 2.26 -6.76 0.68
N ALA A 103 2.74 -5.62 0.17
CA ALA A 103 4.00 -5.54 -0.56
C ALA A 103 5.20 -5.89 0.32
N ALA A 104 5.23 -5.43 1.57
CA ALA A 104 6.28 -5.78 2.53
C ALA A 104 6.32 -7.29 2.80
N LEU A 105 5.16 -7.91 3.07
CA LEU A 105 5.06 -9.36 3.28
C LEU A 105 5.36 -10.19 2.03
N ALA A 106 5.13 -9.64 0.84
CA ALA A 106 5.42 -10.32 -0.42
C ALA A 106 6.92 -10.45 -0.69
N ILE A 107 7.73 -9.50 -0.22
CA ILE A 107 9.20 -9.49 -0.38
C ILE A 107 9.96 -10.03 0.83
N ASP A 108 9.33 -10.03 2.01
CA ASP A 108 9.86 -10.59 3.24
C ASP A 108 8.74 -11.40 3.93
N PRO A 109 8.58 -12.68 3.57
CA PRO A 109 7.54 -13.54 4.14
C PRO A 109 7.72 -13.84 5.64
N ASP A 110 8.93 -13.65 6.17
CA ASP A 110 9.27 -14.05 7.54
C ASP A 110 9.00 -12.94 8.57
N VAL A 111 8.75 -11.70 8.10
CA VAL A 111 8.39 -10.59 8.99
C VAL A 111 7.13 -10.90 9.79
N ASP A 112 7.16 -10.57 11.08
CA ASP A 112 6.02 -10.70 11.98
C ASP A 112 4.93 -9.66 11.67
N ASP A 113 3.67 -10.10 11.58
CA ASP A 113 2.54 -9.24 11.20
C ASP A 113 2.29 -8.13 12.24
N VAL A 114 2.42 -8.44 13.53
CA VAL A 114 2.18 -7.48 14.62
C VAL A 114 3.27 -6.41 14.60
N ALA A 115 4.52 -6.81 14.46
CA ALA A 115 5.65 -5.90 14.34
C ALA A 115 5.54 -5.00 13.11
N LEU A 116 5.13 -5.54 11.96
CA LEU A 116 4.94 -4.79 10.72
C LEU A 116 3.78 -3.78 10.84
N VAL A 117 2.63 -4.19 11.38
CA VAL A 117 1.49 -3.29 11.61
C VAL A 117 1.83 -2.21 12.63
N ALA A 118 2.56 -2.55 13.70
CA ALA A 118 3.01 -1.57 14.68
C ALA A 118 3.99 -0.56 14.05
N ARG A 119 4.87 -1.02 13.15
CA ARG A 119 5.78 -0.16 12.39
C ARG A 119 5.02 0.79 11.46
N LEU A 120 4.01 0.29 10.76
CA LEU A 120 3.10 1.12 9.96
C LEU A 120 2.43 2.19 10.82
N ARG A 121 1.86 1.83 11.97
CA ARG A 121 1.19 2.76 12.90
C ARG A 121 2.16 3.81 13.47
N ARG A 122 3.40 3.45 13.76
CA ARG A 122 4.43 4.41 14.19
C ARG A 122 4.81 5.38 13.08
N ALA A 123 4.91 4.91 11.85
CA ALA A 123 5.21 5.74 10.68
C ALA A 123 4.04 6.66 10.30
N SER A 124 2.80 6.20 10.51
CA SER A 124 1.59 6.98 10.29
C SER A 124 0.53 6.67 11.35
N PRO A 125 0.35 7.55 12.36
CA PRO A 125 -0.70 7.43 13.36
C PRO A 125 -2.11 7.35 12.76
N GLN A 126 -2.30 7.85 11.53
CA GLN A 126 -3.60 7.94 10.85
C GLN A 126 -3.94 6.70 10.01
N ALA A 127 -2.94 5.90 9.62
CA ALA A 127 -3.13 4.76 8.72
C ALA A 127 -4.25 3.81 9.20
N THR A 128 -5.29 3.62 8.42
CA THR A 128 -6.38 2.69 8.74
C THR A 128 -6.52 1.72 7.56
N PRO A 129 -5.67 0.68 7.49
CA PRO A 129 -5.59 -0.20 6.32
C PRO A 129 -6.96 -0.73 5.90
N ASN A 130 -7.24 -0.68 4.60
CA ASN A 130 -8.48 -1.21 4.04
C ASN A 130 -8.64 -2.70 4.40
N SER A 131 -9.64 -3.04 5.21
CA SER A 131 -9.79 -4.40 5.77
C SER A 131 -10.03 -5.47 4.71
N ARG A 132 -10.58 -5.11 3.54
CA ARG A 132 -10.84 -6.03 2.44
C ARG A 132 -9.56 -6.40 1.70
N LEU A 133 -8.69 -5.42 1.40
CA LEU A 133 -7.34 -5.69 0.90
C LEU A 133 -6.54 -6.55 1.89
N VAL A 134 -6.60 -6.20 3.18
CA VAL A 134 -5.92 -6.94 4.25
C VAL A 134 -6.38 -8.40 4.29
N ALA A 135 -7.69 -8.67 4.20
CA ALA A 135 -8.23 -10.03 4.22
C ALA A 135 -7.74 -10.86 3.03
N PHE A 136 -7.79 -10.32 1.80
CA PHE A 136 -7.26 -11.01 0.63
C PHE A 136 -5.73 -11.20 0.71
N GLY A 137 -5.01 -10.19 1.21
CA GLY A 137 -3.56 -10.25 1.42
C GLY A 137 -3.17 -11.35 2.40
N ASP A 138 -3.86 -11.43 3.53
CA ASP A 138 -3.67 -12.48 4.53
C ASP A 138 -3.82 -13.88 3.93
N GLN A 139 -4.90 -14.10 3.18
CA GLN A 139 -5.17 -15.38 2.51
C GLN A 139 -4.10 -15.72 1.46
N LEU A 140 -3.84 -14.81 0.52
CA LEU A 140 -2.94 -15.05 -0.61
C LEU A 140 -1.46 -15.19 -0.19
N LEU A 141 -1.07 -14.59 0.93
CA LEU A 141 0.27 -14.68 1.50
C LEU A 141 0.38 -15.78 2.57
N GLY A 142 -0.68 -16.58 2.78
CA GLY A 142 -0.65 -17.69 3.74
C GLY A 142 -0.44 -17.26 5.20
N ARG A 143 -0.95 -16.09 5.58
CA ARG A 143 -0.76 -15.53 6.93
C ARG A 143 -1.67 -16.18 7.99
N GLN A 144 -2.68 -16.94 7.58
CA GLN A 144 -3.56 -17.72 8.47
C GLN A 144 -4.32 -16.84 9.49
N GLY A 145 -4.78 -15.67 9.05
CA GLY A 145 -5.52 -14.70 9.85
C GLY A 145 -4.64 -13.78 10.71
N ARG A 146 -3.32 -13.98 10.75
CA ARG A 146 -2.40 -13.18 11.60
C ARG A 146 -2.35 -11.71 11.18
N LEU A 147 -2.36 -11.41 9.89
CA LEU A 147 -2.34 -10.04 9.39
C LEU A 147 -3.66 -9.34 9.71
N VAL A 148 -4.79 -10.02 9.48
CA VAL A 148 -6.12 -9.52 9.84
C VAL A 148 -6.20 -9.23 11.34
N ALA A 149 -5.72 -10.16 12.17
CA ALA A 149 -5.72 -10.00 13.63
C ALA A 149 -4.85 -8.81 14.07
N ALA A 150 -3.65 -8.65 13.49
CA ALA A 150 -2.76 -7.54 13.79
C ALA A 150 -3.36 -6.17 13.44
N VAL A 151 -3.95 -6.04 12.24
CA VAL A 151 -4.62 -4.80 11.81
C VAL A 151 -5.84 -4.50 12.70
N LYS A 152 -6.63 -5.52 13.04
CA LYS A 152 -7.78 -5.36 13.95
C LYS A 152 -7.36 -4.93 15.34
N ALA A 153 -6.30 -5.52 15.89
CA ALA A 153 -5.76 -5.15 17.21
C ALA A 153 -5.19 -3.72 17.23
N ALA A 154 -4.58 -3.26 16.13
CA ALA A 154 -4.09 -1.89 16.00
C ALA A 154 -5.22 -0.84 15.92
N GLY A 155 -6.44 -1.26 15.57
CA GLY A 155 -7.63 -0.41 15.55
C GLY A 155 -7.61 0.70 14.49
N ARG A 156 -8.64 1.56 14.54
CA ARG A 156 -8.74 2.76 13.70
C ARG A 156 -7.59 3.72 14.05
N GLY A 157 -6.98 4.33 13.04
CA GLY A 157 -5.99 5.38 13.23
C GLY A 157 -6.58 6.69 13.75
N ALA A 158 -5.68 7.63 14.06
CA ALA A 158 -6.03 9.01 14.36
C ALA A 158 -6.74 9.69 13.17
N ASP A 159 -7.42 10.79 13.44
CA ASP A 159 -8.05 11.59 12.40
C ASP A 159 -7.02 12.19 11.45
N SER A 160 -7.39 12.29 10.18
CA SER A 160 -6.52 12.65 9.07
C SER A 160 -7.14 13.73 8.21
N ASP A 161 -6.33 14.71 7.83
CA ASP A 161 -6.66 15.67 6.76
C ASP A 161 -6.28 15.13 5.35
N GLY A 162 -5.66 13.95 5.28
CA GLY A 162 -5.29 13.27 4.05
C GLY A 162 -4.03 13.79 3.37
N ASN A 163 -3.18 14.59 4.02
CA ASN A 163 -2.01 15.21 3.38
C ASN A 163 -0.66 14.79 3.97
N MET A 164 -0.60 13.63 4.64
CA MET A 164 0.60 13.17 5.35
C MET A 164 1.20 11.90 4.70
N PRO A 165 2.18 12.06 3.78
CA PRO A 165 2.96 10.92 3.32
C PRO A 165 3.88 10.41 4.44
N PHE A 166 4.27 9.14 4.35
CA PHE A 166 5.18 8.53 5.30
C PHE A 166 6.06 7.47 4.65
N VAL A 167 7.14 7.13 5.34
CA VAL A 167 8.04 6.04 4.96
C VAL A 167 7.75 4.84 5.86
N LEU A 168 7.42 3.70 5.26
CA LEU A 168 7.43 2.41 5.93
C LEU A 168 8.83 1.80 5.77
N PRO A 169 9.66 1.79 6.83
CA PRO A 169 10.98 1.18 6.74
C PRO A 169 10.86 -0.34 6.62
N LEU A 170 11.64 -0.91 5.72
CA LEU A 170 11.80 -2.35 5.59
C LEU A 170 13.02 -2.78 6.40
N ASP A 171 13.01 -4.02 6.88
CA ASP A 171 14.21 -4.57 7.50
C ASP A 171 15.31 -4.72 6.42
N PRO A 172 16.60 -4.58 6.81
CA PRO A 172 17.69 -4.87 5.89
C PRO A 172 17.50 -6.29 5.36
N ALA A 173 17.65 -6.49 4.04
CA ALA A 173 17.77 -7.84 3.52
C ALA A 173 18.95 -8.50 4.25
N GLY A 174 18.65 -9.59 4.96
CA GLY A 174 19.67 -10.41 5.64
C GLY A 174 20.70 -10.97 4.68
#